data_AF-A0A9N9WEU3-F1
#
_entry.id   AF-A0A9N9WEU3-F1
#
_cell.length_a   1.000
_cell.length_b   1.000
_cell.length_c   1.000
_cell.angle_alpha   90.00
_cell.angle_beta   90.00
_cell.angle_gamma   90.00
#
_symmetry.space_group_name_H-M   'P 1'
#
loop_
_entity.id
_entity.type
_entity.pdbx_description
1 polymer ?
#
loop_
_entity_poly.entity_id
_entity_poly.type
_entity_poly.pdbx_seq_one_letter_code
_entity_poly.pdbx_strand_id
1 'polypeptide(L)'
;MFLKDVDKNKNFWRYFAGNLASGGAAGATSLCFVYPLDFARTRLAADVGKGKAKEFNGLIDCLMKTMKSDGPIGLYRGFLVSVQGIIIYRATYFGFFDTARAMLPDPKNTSLFVTWMIAQTVTTIAGITSYPLDTVRRRMMMQSGRPMNERPYKNTIHCWFTILRTEGPGAFFKGAFSNVLRGTGGAFVLVLYDEIKKVL
;
A
#
# COMPACT_ATOMS: atom_id res chain seq x y z
N MET A 1 -20.12 7.51 12.53
CA MET A 1 -20.68 7.38 13.89
C MET A 1 -19.69 7.86 14.96
N PHE A 2 -18.40 7.54 14.87
CA PHE A 2 -17.37 7.92 15.87
C PHE A 2 -16.81 9.37 15.82
N LEU A 3 -17.17 10.19 14.83
CA LEU A 3 -16.63 11.55 14.64
C LEU A 3 -17.72 12.63 14.55
N LYS A 4 -18.97 12.31 14.90
CA LYS A 4 -20.10 13.25 14.74
C LYS A 4 -20.03 14.45 15.69
N ASP A 5 -19.33 14.34 16.82
CA ASP A 5 -19.23 15.38 17.86
C ASP A 5 -17.82 15.96 18.06
N VAL A 6 -16.89 15.74 17.11
CA VAL A 6 -15.51 16.25 17.23
C VAL A 6 -15.32 17.45 16.32
N ASP A 7 -15.32 18.65 16.91
CA ASP A 7 -14.97 19.90 16.23
C ASP A 7 -13.56 19.85 15.64
N LYS A 8 -13.46 19.93 14.31
CA LYS A 8 -12.19 19.84 13.54
C LYS A 8 -11.16 20.90 13.98
N ASN A 9 -11.62 22.04 14.48
CA ASN A 9 -10.77 23.18 14.85
C ASN A 9 -10.39 23.25 16.35
N LYS A 10 -11.08 22.54 17.25
CA LYS A 10 -10.75 22.54 18.70
C LYS A 10 -9.98 21.30 19.14
N ASN A 11 -10.09 20.17 18.43
CA ASN A 11 -9.48 18.89 18.82
C ASN A 11 -8.86 18.15 17.62
N PHE A 12 -8.01 18.82 16.84
CA PHE A 12 -7.36 18.25 15.64
C PHE A 12 -6.74 16.86 15.91
N TRP A 13 -5.98 16.71 17.01
CA TRP A 13 -5.33 15.45 17.35
C TRP A 13 -6.31 14.29 17.61
N ARG A 14 -7.47 14.56 18.25
CA ARG A 14 -8.51 13.54 18.46
C ARG A 14 -9.22 13.19 17.15
N TYR A 15 -9.51 14.18 16.32
CA TYR A 15 -10.12 13.94 15.00
C TYR A 15 -9.18 13.13 14.10
N PHE A 16 -7.90 13.52 14.04
CA PHE A 16 -6.85 12.85 13.29
C PHE A 16 -6.65 11.41 13.78
N ALA A 17 -6.50 11.20 15.10
CA ALA A 17 -6.37 9.86 15.68
C ALA A 17 -7.61 9.00 15.42
N GLY A 18 -8.82 9.56 15.52
CA GLY A 18 -10.06 8.85 15.21
C GLY A 18 -10.18 8.47 13.73
N ASN A 19 -9.76 9.36 12.82
CA ASN A 19 -9.76 9.08 11.39
C ASN A 19 -8.69 8.03 11.01
N LEU A 20 -7.51 8.06 11.66
CA LEU A 20 -6.49 7.04 11.50
C LEU A 20 -6.94 5.68 12.05
N ALA A 21 -7.54 5.64 13.23
CA ALA A 21 -8.06 4.41 13.82
C ALA A 21 -9.20 3.83 12.97
N SER A 22 -10.13 4.68 12.50
CA SER A 22 -11.22 4.25 11.64
C SER A 22 -10.72 3.79 10.27
N GLY A 23 -9.79 4.51 9.65
CA GLY A 23 -9.19 4.13 8.37
C GLY A 23 -8.32 2.88 8.48
N GLY A 24 -7.56 2.75 9.56
CA GLY A 24 -6.75 1.58 9.87
C GLY A 24 -7.61 0.34 10.14
N ALA A 25 -8.67 0.46 10.94
CA ALA A 25 -9.61 -0.63 11.21
C ALA A 25 -10.37 -1.05 9.94
N ALA A 26 -10.88 -0.08 9.16
CA ALA A 26 -11.51 -0.38 7.87
C ALA A 26 -10.53 -1.09 6.92
N GLY A 27 -9.30 -0.58 6.81
CA GLY A 27 -8.25 -1.19 6.00
C GLY A 27 -7.88 -2.60 6.45
N ALA A 28 -7.72 -2.82 7.76
CA ALA A 28 -7.43 -4.13 8.32
C ALA A 28 -8.56 -5.12 8.04
N THR A 29 -9.82 -4.73 8.26
CA THR A 29 -10.99 -5.57 7.99
C THR A 29 -11.09 -5.91 6.50
N SER A 30 -10.88 -4.94 5.60
CA SER A 30 -10.85 -5.23 4.16
C SER A 30 -9.74 -6.21 3.82
N LEU A 31 -8.52 -5.98 4.33
CA LEU A 31 -7.39 -6.90 4.12
C LEU A 31 -7.67 -8.29 4.67
N CYS A 32 -8.44 -8.47 5.75
CA CYS A 32 -8.79 -9.82 6.21
C CYS A 32 -9.42 -10.69 5.10
N PHE A 33 -10.16 -10.08 4.16
CA PHE A 33 -10.77 -10.80 3.04
C PHE A 33 -9.93 -10.73 1.76
N VAL A 34 -9.36 -9.56 1.44
CA VAL A 34 -8.68 -9.35 0.14
C VAL A 34 -7.18 -9.67 0.16
N TYR A 35 -6.57 -9.85 1.34
CA TYR A 35 -5.13 -10.09 1.45
C TYR A 35 -4.64 -11.34 0.72
N PRO A 36 -5.36 -12.49 0.70
CA PRO A 36 -4.96 -13.63 -0.11
C PRO A 36 -4.87 -13.31 -1.61
N LEU A 37 -5.76 -12.45 -2.12
CA LEU A 37 -5.75 -12.01 -3.52
C LEU A 37 -4.54 -11.11 -3.81
N ASP A 38 -4.24 -10.17 -2.90
CA ASP A 38 -3.02 -9.34 -2.97
C ASP A 38 -1.75 -10.19 -2.95
N PHE A 39 -1.72 -11.20 -2.08
CA PHE A 39 -0.63 -12.16 -1.96
C PHE A 39 -0.44 -12.91 -3.28
N ALA A 40 -1.50 -13.50 -3.83
CA ALA A 40 -1.42 -14.26 -5.08
C ALA A 40 -1.01 -13.38 -6.25
N ARG A 41 -1.55 -12.16 -6.35
CA ARG A 41 -1.14 -11.17 -7.35
C ARG A 41 0.36 -10.86 -7.27
N THR A 42 0.88 -10.67 -6.06
CA THR A 42 2.29 -10.35 -5.84
C THR A 42 3.20 -11.51 -6.24
N ARG A 43 2.80 -12.75 -5.89
CA ARG A 43 3.54 -13.96 -6.25
C ARG A 43 3.55 -14.22 -7.75
N LEU A 44 2.40 -14.09 -8.40
CA LEU A 44 2.29 -14.22 -9.85
C LEU A 44 3.09 -13.15 -10.59
N ALA A 45 3.12 -11.91 -10.08
CA ALA A 45 3.91 -10.85 -10.69
C ALA A 45 5.42 -11.07 -10.54
N ALA A 46 5.85 -11.79 -9.50
CA ALA A 46 7.25 -12.14 -9.27
C ALA A 46 7.67 -13.44 -9.98
N ASP A 47 6.71 -14.26 -10.43
CA ASP A 47 6.96 -15.49 -11.19
C ASP A 47 7.33 -15.14 -12.64
N VAL A 48 8.64 -15.03 -12.87
CA VAL A 48 9.24 -14.77 -14.20
C VAL A 48 9.52 -16.05 -14.99
N GLY A 49 9.12 -17.22 -14.47
CA GLY A 49 9.36 -18.51 -15.09
C GLY A 49 8.56 -18.72 -16.39
N LYS A 50 9.18 -19.35 -17.39
CA LYS A 50 8.52 -19.75 -18.65
C LYS A 50 8.34 -21.27 -18.71
N GLY A 51 7.18 -21.72 -19.17
CA GLY A 51 6.87 -23.15 -19.33
C GLY A 51 7.00 -23.91 -18.01
N LYS A 52 7.85 -24.94 -17.96
CA LYS A 52 8.08 -25.77 -16.75
C LYS A 52 8.80 -25.04 -15.61
N ALA A 53 9.42 -23.88 -15.87
CA ALA A 53 10.05 -23.07 -14.84
C ALA A 53 9.07 -22.13 -14.11
N LYS A 54 7.80 -22.09 -14.55
CA LYS A 54 6.75 -21.27 -13.95
C LYS A 54 6.29 -21.91 -12.63
N GLU A 55 6.34 -21.15 -11.54
CA GLU A 55 5.96 -21.64 -10.21
C GLU A 55 4.44 -21.81 -10.09
N PHE A 56 3.66 -20.96 -10.77
CA PHE A 56 2.20 -20.92 -10.65
C PHE A 56 1.48 -20.86 -12.01
N ASN A 57 0.49 -21.72 -12.20
CA ASN A 57 -0.34 -21.75 -13.40
C ASN A 57 -1.46 -20.70 -13.39
N GLY A 58 -1.75 -20.09 -12.23
CA GLY A 58 -2.75 -19.05 -12.08
C GLY A 58 -2.97 -18.65 -10.62
N LEU A 59 -3.95 -17.77 -10.39
CA LEU A 59 -4.27 -17.25 -9.06
C LEU A 59 -4.72 -18.36 -8.11
N ILE A 60 -5.64 -19.21 -8.56
CA ILE A 60 -6.17 -20.31 -7.75
C ILE A 60 -5.05 -21.33 -7.44
N ASP A 61 -4.22 -21.67 -8.42
CA ASP A 61 -3.07 -22.57 -8.22
C ASP A 61 -2.08 -22.01 -7.19
N CYS A 62 -1.77 -20.70 -7.25
CA CYS A 62 -0.93 -20.03 -6.26
C CYS A 62 -1.51 -20.11 -4.84
N LEU A 63 -2.81 -19.87 -4.69
CA LEU A 63 -3.48 -19.96 -3.39
C LEU A 63 -3.49 -21.39 -2.86
N MET A 64 -3.85 -22.38 -3.68
CA MET A 64 -3.91 -23.79 -3.27
C MET A 64 -2.54 -24.33 -2.90
N LYS A 65 -1.51 -24.08 -3.71
CA LYS A 65 -0.13 -24.52 -3.42
C LYS A 65 0.38 -23.93 -2.10
N THR A 66 0.16 -22.63 -1.89
CA THR A 66 0.59 -21.96 -0.66
C THR A 66 -0.19 -22.46 0.55
N MET A 67 -1.51 -22.68 0.41
CA MET A 67 -2.32 -23.26 1.48
C MET A 67 -1.86 -24.67 1.84
N LYS A 68 -1.47 -25.49 0.86
CA LYS A 68 -0.98 -26.85 1.10
C LYS A 68 0.41 -26.89 1.75
N SER A 69 1.29 -25.93 1.43
CA SER A 69 2.65 -25.89 1.97
C SER A 69 2.74 -25.22 3.34
N ASP A 70 2.10 -24.06 3.51
CA ASP A 70 2.29 -23.16 4.66
C ASP A 70 1.00 -22.93 5.46
N GLY A 71 -0.12 -23.49 5.00
CA GLY A 71 -1.43 -23.26 5.60
C GLY A 71 -1.93 -21.81 5.42
N PRO A 72 -2.98 -21.43 6.18
CA PRO A 72 -3.57 -20.10 6.09
C PRO A 72 -2.59 -19.01 6.53
N ILE A 73 -1.69 -19.30 7.47
CA ILE A 73 -0.67 -18.35 7.95
C ILE A 73 0.25 -17.91 6.79
N GLY A 74 0.54 -18.80 5.84
CA GLY A 74 1.35 -18.49 4.65
C GLY A 74 0.74 -17.39 3.77
N LEU A 75 -0.58 -17.39 3.64
CA LEU A 75 -1.31 -16.40 2.83
C LEU A 75 -1.35 -15.01 3.47
N TYR A 76 -1.31 -14.93 4.81
CA TYR A 76 -1.36 -13.68 5.57
C TYR A 76 0.02 -13.18 6.04
N ARG A 77 1.11 -13.75 5.52
CA ARG A 77 2.48 -13.26 5.83
C ARG A 77 2.63 -11.81 5.38
N GLY A 78 3.00 -10.95 6.33
CA GLY A 78 3.13 -9.50 6.12
C GLY A 78 1.86 -8.69 6.44
N PHE A 79 0.80 -9.30 6.97
CA PHE A 79 -0.45 -8.59 7.28
C PHE A 79 -0.24 -7.40 8.24
N LEU A 80 0.49 -7.60 9.34
CA LEU A 80 0.73 -6.55 10.33
C LEU A 80 1.49 -5.34 9.77
N VAL A 81 2.51 -5.57 8.95
CA VAL A 81 3.27 -4.47 8.31
C VAL A 81 2.43 -3.74 7.27
N SER A 82 1.45 -4.42 6.68
CA SER A 82 0.50 -3.81 5.75
C SER A 82 -0.45 -2.86 6.46
N VAL A 83 -0.97 -3.25 7.63
CA VAL A 83 -1.82 -2.38 8.46
C VAL A 83 -1.05 -1.14 8.91
N GLN A 84 0.19 -1.32 9.38
CA GLN A 84 1.09 -0.20 9.71
C GLN A 84 1.31 0.72 8.50
N GLY A 85 1.56 0.13 7.31
CA GLY A 85 1.72 0.87 6.06
C GLY A 85 0.51 1.74 5.70
N ILE A 86 -0.71 1.20 5.87
CA ILE A 86 -1.95 1.95 5.62
C ILE A 86 -2.08 3.13 6.59
N ILE A 87 -1.76 2.93 7.88
CA ILE A 87 -1.85 3.99 8.89
C ILE A 87 -0.86 5.11 8.55
N ILE A 88 0.41 4.78 8.25
CA ILE A 88 1.41 5.79 7.87
C ILE A 88 1.01 6.49 6.58
N TYR A 89 0.58 5.75 5.55
CA TYR A 89 0.12 6.32 4.30
C TYR A 89 -1.03 7.33 4.51
N ARG A 90 -2.05 6.95 5.30
CA ARG A 90 -3.19 7.82 5.63
C ARG A 90 -2.74 9.04 6.45
N ALA A 91 -1.87 8.86 7.43
CA ALA A 91 -1.35 9.93 8.27
C ALA A 91 -0.61 10.98 7.44
N THR A 92 0.32 10.54 6.60
CA THR A 92 1.08 11.41 5.70
C THR A 92 0.15 12.06 4.68
N TYR A 93 -0.77 11.30 4.07
CA TYR A 93 -1.71 11.83 3.10
C TYR A 93 -2.56 12.97 3.68
N PHE A 94 -3.22 12.76 4.82
CA PHE A 94 -4.04 13.80 5.44
C PHE A 94 -3.21 14.99 5.94
N GLY A 95 -2.04 14.73 6.55
CA GLY A 95 -1.15 15.79 7.01
C GLY A 95 -0.71 16.72 5.87
N PHE A 96 -0.17 16.15 4.79
CA PHE A 96 0.27 16.94 3.63
C PHE A 96 -0.90 17.56 2.87
N PHE A 97 -2.05 16.88 2.78
CA PHE A 97 -3.23 17.44 2.14
C PHE A 97 -3.78 18.66 2.89
N ASP A 98 -3.88 18.59 4.22
CA ASP A 98 -4.36 19.70 5.04
C ASP A 98 -3.39 20.89 4.97
N THR A 99 -2.06 20.66 5.00
CA THR A 99 -1.06 21.72 4.79
C THR A 99 -1.16 22.34 3.40
N ALA A 100 -1.26 21.51 2.35
CA ALA A 100 -1.39 22.00 0.98
C ALA A 100 -2.69 22.81 0.78
N ARG A 101 -3.80 22.39 1.40
CA ARG A 101 -5.06 23.13 1.40
C ARG A 101 -4.96 24.46 2.15
N ALA A 102 -4.24 24.52 3.26
CA ALA A 102 -4.05 25.76 4.02
C ALA A 102 -3.18 26.80 3.30
N MET A 103 -2.26 26.34 2.43
CA MET A 103 -1.41 27.21 1.61
C MET A 103 -2.08 27.71 0.33
N LEU A 104 -3.25 27.19 -0.03
CA LEU A 104 -3.98 27.61 -1.23
C LEU A 104 -4.78 28.90 -0.96
N PRO A 105 -4.56 29.98 -1.73
CA PRO A 105 -5.25 31.26 -1.54
C PRO A 105 -6.75 31.19 -1.85
N ASP A 106 -7.21 30.28 -2.73
CA ASP A 106 -8.64 30.10 -3.05
C ASP A 106 -9.02 28.62 -3.33
N PRO A 107 -9.45 27.86 -2.31
CA PRO A 107 -9.76 26.42 -2.43
C PRO A 107 -10.91 26.07 -3.38
N LYS A 108 -11.76 27.04 -3.75
CA LYS A 108 -12.99 26.84 -4.55
C LYS A 108 -12.87 27.26 -6.03
N ASN A 109 -11.94 28.17 -6.38
CA ASN A 109 -11.73 28.64 -7.76
C ASN A 109 -10.43 28.10 -8.40
N THR A 110 -9.82 27.09 -7.79
CA THR A 110 -8.60 26.47 -8.32
C THR A 110 -8.94 25.60 -9.53
N SER A 111 -8.18 25.75 -10.63
CA SER A 111 -8.38 24.91 -11.83
C SER A 111 -8.24 23.42 -11.50
N LEU A 112 -8.97 22.59 -12.24
CA LEU A 112 -8.94 21.13 -12.08
C LEU A 112 -7.50 20.59 -12.17
N PHE A 113 -6.68 21.18 -13.04
CA PHE A 113 -5.27 20.81 -13.22
C PHE A 113 -4.42 21.07 -11.97
N VAL A 114 -4.57 22.23 -11.32
CA VAL A 114 -3.80 22.56 -10.11
C VAL A 114 -4.22 21.67 -8.94
N THR A 115 -5.52 21.42 -8.78
CA THR A 115 -6.03 20.50 -7.75
C THR A 115 -5.49 19.08 -7.97
N TRP A 116 -5.44 18.63 -9.23
CA TRP A 116 -4.88 17.34 -9.61
C TRP A 116 -3.38 17.26 -9.30
N MET A 117 -2.58 18.28 -9.65
CA MET A 117 -1.14 18.32 -9.34
C MET A 117 -0.87 18.26 -7.83
N ILE A 118 -1.65 18.96 -7.02
CA ILE A 118 -1.53 18.92 -5.56
C ILE A 118 -1.87 17.54 -5.03
N ALA A 119 -2.99 16.96 -5.46
CA ALA A 119 -3.39 15.61 -5.08
C ALA A 119 -2.31 14.58 -5.46
N GLN A 120 -1.70 14.72 -6.64
CA GLN A 120 -0.65 13.83 -7.10
C GLN A 120 0.65 13.97 -6.29
N THR A 121 1.02 15.20 -5.95
CA THR A 121 2.20 15.51 -5.12
C THR A 121 2.03 14.91 -3.72
N VAL A 122 0.88 15.14 -3.09
CA VAL A 122 0.56 14.60 -1.76
C VAL A 122 0.55 13.06 -1.79
N THR A 123 -0.07 12.46 -2.81
CA THR A 123 -0.11 11.00 -2.98
C THR A 123 1.29 10.41 -3.17
N THR A 124 2.14 11.10 -3.94
CA THR A 124 3.54 10.70 -4.17
C THR A 124 4.34 10.72 -2.88
N ILE A 125 4.24 11.80 -2.09
CA ILE A 125 4.94 11.93 -0.81
C ILE A 125 4.45 10.88 0.21
N ALA A 126 3.14 10.67 0.30
CA ALA A 126 2.55 9.64 1.16
C ALA A 126 2.99 8.23 0.74
N GLY A 127 3.00 7.98 -0.57
CA GLY A 127 3.47 6.74 -1.16
C GLY A 127 4.93 6.46 -0.83
N ILE A 128 5.83 7.44 -1.03
CA ILE A 128 7.26 7.32 -0.74
C ILE A 128 7.50 7.09 0.76
N THR A 129 6.82 7.84 1.64
CA THR A 129 6.96 7.71 3.10
C THR A 129 6.55 6.31 3.58
N SER A 130 5.48 5.76 3.03
CA SER A 130 5.00 4.41 3.36
C SER A 130 5.75 3.27 2.65
N TYR A 131 6.57 3.60 1.64
CA TYR A 131 7.18 2.63 0.73
C TYR A 131 8.10 1.60 1.41
N PRO A 132 8.92 1.96 2.43
CA PRO A 132 9.71 0.96 3.16
C PRO A 132 8.86 -0.18 3.76
N LEU A 133 7.67 0.14 4.27
CA LEU A 133 6.73 -0.86 4.81
C LEU A 133 6.14 -1.74 3.70
N ASP A 134 5.88 -1.17 2.52
CA ASP A 134 5.44 -1.94 1.35
C ASP A 134 6.54 -2.89 0.86
N THR A 135 7.79 -2.46 0.86
CA THR A 135 8.94 -3.32 0.51
C THR A 135 9.05 -4.50 1.47
N VAL A 136 8.97 -4.26 2.79
CA VAL A 136 8.99 -5.35 3.78
C VAL A 136 7.77 -6.26 3.66
N ARG A 137 6.57 -5.71 3.42
CA ARG A 137 5.35 -6.48 3.13
C ARG A 137 5.59 -7.47 2.00
N ARG A 138 6.04 -7.00 0.84
CA ARG A 138 6.26 -7.83 -0.34
C ARG A 138 7.36 -8.86 -0.10
N ARG A 139 8.46 -8.48 0.55
CA ARG A 139 9.54 -9.40 0.92
C ARG A 139 9.07 -10.54 1.84
N MET A 140 8.18 -10.25 2.78
CA MET A 140 7.57 -11.26 3.64
C MET A 140 6.62 -12.19 2.88
N MET A 141 5.84 -11.67 1.91
CA MET A 141 4.97 -12.49 1.04
C MET A 141 5.77 -13.45 0.14
N MET A 142 6.94 -13.03 -0.34
CA MET A 142 7.78 -13.86 -1.22
C MET A 142 8.39 -15.09 -0.53
N GLN A 143 8.30 -15.19 0.80
CA GLN A 143 8.83 -16.34 1.54
C GLN A 143 7.90 -17.53 1.64
N SER A 144 6.60 -17.31 1.43
CA SER A 144 5.62 -18.39 1.59
C SER A 144 5.90 -19.51 0.57
N GLY A 145 5.69 -20.77 0.93
CA GLY A 145 6.02 -21.92 0.08
C GLY A 145 7.49 -22.32 0.08
N ARG A 146 8.39 -21.57 0.75
CA ARG A 146 9.75 -22.05 1.04
C ARG A 146 9.78 -22.87 2.33
N PRO A 147 10.58 -23.95 2.40
CA PRO A 147 10.74 -24.73 3.62
C PRO A 147 11.28 -23.85 4.75
N MET A 148 10.88 -24.15 5.99
CA MET A 148 11.16 -23.32 7.18
C MET A 148 12.65 -22.95 7.32
N ASN A 149 13.54 -23.88 6.97
CA ASN A 149 15.00 -23.73 7.09
C ASN A 149 15.62 -22.79 6.03
N GLU A 150 14.91 -22.53 4.92
CA GLU A 150 15.38 -21.67 3.82
C GLU A 150 14.70 -20.30 3.80
N ARG A 151 13.84 -20.01 4.80
CA ARG A 151 13.16 -18.72 4.90
C ARG A 151 14.15 -17.65 5.38
N PRO A 152 14.44 -16.61 4.57
CA PRO A 152 15.47 -15.63 4.93
C PRO A 152 15.08 -14.68 6.09
N TYR A 153 13.81 -14.63 6.48
CA TYR A 153 13.27 -13.72 7.48
C TYR A 153 12.38 -14.49 8.45
N LYS A 154 12.67 -14.36 9.75
CA LYS A 154 11.88 -14.99 10.81
C LYS A 154 10.63 -14.17 11.15
N ASN A 155 10.80 -12.85 11.24
CA ASN A 155 9.79 -11.87 11.62
C ASN A 155 9.90 -10.62 10.75
N THR A 156 8.87 -9.76 10.75
CA THR A 156 8.88 -8.46 10.08
C THR A 156 10.07 -7.59 10.50
N ILE A 157 10.36 -7.54 11.81
CA ILE A 157 11.48 -6.77 12.37
C ILE A 157 12.80 -7.33 11.86
N HIS A 158 12.94 -8.66 11.85
CA HIS A 158 14.12 -9.32 11.29
C HIS A 158 14.26 -9.00 9.80
N CYS A 159 13.19 -9.04 9.01
CA CYS A 159 13.21 -8.65 7.60
C CYS A 159 13.74 -7.22 7.40
N TRP A 160 13.26 -6.28 8.21
CA TRP A 160 13.69 -4.89 8.18
C TRP A 160 15.20 -4.75 8.41
N PHE A 161 15.71 -5.33 9.50
CA PHE A 161 17.13 -5.25 9.83
C PHE A 161 18.00 -6.03 8.85
N THR A 162 17.53 -7.19 8.37
CA THR A 162 18.27 -7.96 7.35
C THR A 162 18.42 -7.14 6.09
N ILE A 163 17.35 -6.54 5.55
CA ILE A 163 17.42 -5.69 4.34
C ILE A 163 18.40 -4.54 4.55
N LEU A 164 18.30 -3.83 5.69
CA LEU A 164 19.18 -2.72 6.00
C LEU A 164 20.65 -3.14 6.04
N ARG A 165 20.94 -4.33 6.59
CA ARG A 165 22.31 -4.84 6.76
C ARG A 165 22.89 -5.48 5.49
N THR A 166 22.07 -6.13 4.66
CA THR A 166 22.54 -6.85 3.47
C THR A 166 22.47 -6.04 2.18
N GLU A 167 21.43 -5.22 2.02
CA GLU A 167 21.20 -4.46 0.78
C GLU A 167 21.31 -2.94 0.97
N GLY A 168 21.37 -2.46 2.22
CA GLY A 168 21.46 -1.05 2.56
C GLY A 168 20.11 -0.31 2.55
N PRO A 169 20.10 0.97 2.96
CA PRO A 169 18.87 1.77 3.07
C PRO A 169 18.19 2.05 1.72
N GLY A 170 18.95 2.11 0.62
CA GLY A 170 18.40 2.29 -0.73
C GLY A 170 17.52 1.13 -1.19
N ALA A 171 17.67 -0.06 -0.59
CA ALA A 171 16.89 -1.23 -0.94
C ALA A 171 15.40 -1.09 -0.64
N PHE A 172 15.04 -0.31 0.38
CA PHE A 172 13.65 -0.04 0.73
C PHE A 172 12.90 0.72 -0.34
N PHE A 173 13.59 1.49 -1.18
CA PHE A 173 13.01 2.34 -2.23
C PHE A 173 13.16 1.75 -3.64
N LYS A 174 13.62 0.49 -3.76
CA LYS A 174 13.69 -0.21 -5.05
C LYS A 174 12.29 -0.35 -5.65
N GLY A 175 12.04 0.37 -6.73
CA GLY A 175 10.73 0.41 -7.42
C GLY A 175 9.83 1.58 -7.02
N ALA A 176 10.27 2.48 -6.12
CA ALA A 176 9.46 3.63 -5.69
C ALA A 176 9.07 4.51 -6.89
N PHE A 177 10.02 4.81 -7.79
CA PHE A 177 9.75 5.56 -9.01
C PHE A 177 8.71 4.88 -9.92
N SER A 178 8.83 3.56 -10.14
CA SER A 178 7.84 2.80 -10.91
C SER A 178 6.45 2.83 -10.26
N ASN A 179 6.39 2.79 -8.93
CA ASN A 179 5.13 2.91 -8.21
C ASN A 179 4.49 4.30 -8.35
N VAL A 180 5.28 5.37 -8.36
CA VAL A 180 4.81 6.74 -8.60
C VAL A 180 4.26 6.88 -10.02
N LEU A 181 4.96 6.36 -11.03
CA LEU A 181 4.47 6.37 -12.41
C LEU A 181 3.15 5.59 -12.56
N ARG A 182 3.07 4.39 -11.95
CA ARG A 182 1.84 3.59 -11.93
C ARG A 182 0.68 4.35 -11.28
N GLY A 183 0.93 5.02 -10.15
CA GLY A 183 -0.08 5.82 -9.45
C GLY A 183 -0.58 6.99 -10.28
N THR A 184 0.35 7.75 -10.88
CA THR A 184 0.04 8.91 -11.74
C THR A 184 -0.75 8.48 -12.97
N GLY A 185 -0.32 7.41 -13.66
CA GLY A 185 -1.01 6.88 -14.83
C GLY A 185 -2.41 6.37 -14.50
N GLY A 186 -2.58 5.66 -13.38
CA GLY A 186 -3.90 5.22 -12.92
C GLY A 186 -4.86 6.37 -12.63
N ALA A 187 -4.38 7.43 -11.97
CA ALA A 187 -5.17 8.62 -11.72
C ALA A 187 -5.57 9.33 -13.03
N PHE A 188 -4.64 9.42 -13.98
CA PHE A 188 -4.90 10.02 -15.29
C PHE A 188 -5.97 9.27 -16.09
N VAL A 189 -5.93 7.93 -16.10
CA VAL A 189 -6.94 7.10 -16.76
C VAL A 189 -8.33 7.33 -16.17
N LEU A 190 -8.44 7.46 -14.84
CA LEU A 190 -9.73 7.74 -14.19
C LEU A 190 -10.28 9.12 -14.57
N VAL A 191 -9.44 10.16 -14.57
CA VAL A 191 -9.84 11.51 -14.97
C VAL A 191 -10.29 11.52 -16.44
N LEU A 192 -9.53 10.89 -17.34
CA LEU A 192 -9.91 10.79 -18.74
C LEU A 192 -11.24 10.04 -18.93
N TYR A 193 -11.45 8.95 -18.18
CA TYR A 193 -12.70 8.20 -18.23
C TYR A 193 -13.90 9.07 -17.82
N ASP A 194 -13.76 9.84 -16.74
CA ASP A 194 -14.83 10.73 -16.27
C ASP A 194 -15.12 11.87 -17.25
N GLU A 195 -14.09 12.44 -17.88
CA GLU A 195 -14.27 13.49 -18.90
C GLU A 195 -14.94 12.94 -20.18
N ILE A 196 -14.51 11.76 -20.66
CA ILE A 196 -15.14 11.10 -21.81
C ILE A 196 -16.61 10.79 -21.52
N LYS A 197 -16.91 10.31 -20.31
CA LYS A 197 -18.28 9.99 -19.89
C LYS A 197 -19.18 11.22 -19.77
N LYS A 198 -18.64 12.44 -19.57
CA LYS A 198 -19.45 13.67 -19.59
C LYS A 198 -19.81 14.12 -21.00
N VAL A 199 -19.05 13.70 -22.00
CA VAL A 199 -19.24 14.07 -23.41
C VAL A 199 -20.16 13.08 -24.14
N LEU A 200 -20.18 11.81 -23.69
CA LEU A 200 -21.14 10.77 -24.11
C LEU A 200 -22.50 10.91 -23.44
#